data_AF-A0A2T3AQI6-F1
#
_entry.id   AF-A0A2T3AQI6-F1
#
_cell.length_a   1.000
_cell.length_b   1.000
_cell.length_c   1.000
_cell.angle_alpha   90.00
_cell.angle_beta   90.00
_cell.angle_gamma   90.00
#
_symmetry.space_group_name_H-M   'P 1'
#
loop_
_entity.id
_entity.type
_entity.pdbx_description
1 polymer ?
#
loop_
_entity_poly.entity_id
_entity_poly.type
_entity_poly.pdbx_seq_one_letter_code
_entity_poly.pdbx_strand_id
1 'polypeptide(L)'
;MAAMAPPPTAVDDEERLPMPSRNPLPLSAAQEAQVRELYHSRVRAHCAEEIRLFAECALGRTFTAPFKCRARNREMNTCMVAHATPAEQDAAREEWFATRLKRQKEREAREERRKEQERFHREWWGLPIEDREGQKGRDIIKKAERVGGFPRRDEGQPSKDRHR
;
A
#
# COMPACT_ATOMS: atom_id res chain seq x y z
N MET A 1 12.27 -4.78 30.00
CA MET A 1 11.74 -5.80 29.06
C MET A 1 12.19 -5.38 27.67
N ALA A 2 13.16 -6.08 27.09
CA ALA A 2 13.70 -5.75 25.77
C ALA A 2 12.79 -6.35 24.69
N ALA A 3 12.27 -5.50 23.80
CA ALA A 3 11.53 -5.93 22.62
C ALA A 3 12.53 -6.55 21.63
N MET A 4 12.46 -7.88 21.46
CA MET A 4 13.21 -8.56 20.40
C MET A 4 12.60 -8.18 19.04
N ALA A 5 13.43 -7.62 18.16
CA ALA A 5 13.09 -7.48 16.75
C ALA A 5 12.81 -8.87 16.14
N PRO A 6 11.81 -9.01 15.26
CA PRO A 6 11.60 -10.28 14.56
C PRO A 6 12.82 -10.62 13.70
N PRO A 7 13.20 -11.91 13.61
CA PRO A 7 14.32 -12.35 12.77
C PRO A 7 14.04 -12.01 11.29
N PRO A 8 15.07 -11.78 10.47
CA PRO A 8 14.89 -11.60 9.04
C PRO A 8 14.18 -12.84 8.49
N THR A 9 12.99 -12.64 7.93
CA THR A 9 12.26 -13.70 7.22
C THR A 9 13.19 -14.27 6.18
N ALA A 10 13.40 -15.60 6.26
CA ALA A 10 14.12 -16.35 5.27
C ALA A 10 13.64 -15.91 3.88
N VAL A 11 14.58 -15.53 3.04
CA VAL A 11 14.34 -15.33 1.63
C VAL A 11 13.82 -16.66 1.09
N ASP A 12 12.51 -16.75 0.86
CA ASP A 12 12.00 -17.79 -0.02
C ASP A 12 12.80 -17.64 -1.32
N ASP A 13 13.58 -18.66 -1.66
CA ASP A 13 14.15 -18.90 -2.98
C ASP A 13 12.98 -19.15 -3.95
N GLU A 14 12.12 -18.14 -4.12
CA GLU A 14 11.08 -18.16 -5.11
C GLU A 14 11.77 -18.14 -6.46
N GLU A 15 11.49 -19.17 -7.26
CA GLU A 15 12.02 -19.47 -8.59
C GLU A 15 12.39 -18.21 -9.38
N ARG A 16 13.64 -17.76 -9.24
CA ARG A 16 14.17 -16.64 -10.00
C ARG A 16 14.29 -17.08 -11.43
N LEU A 17 13.31 -16.67 -12.25
CA LEU A 17 13.34 -17.01 -13.66
C LEU A 17 14.55 -16.34 -14.33
N PRO A 18 15.28 -17.07 -15.20
CA PRO A 18 16.36 -16.49 -15.96
C PRO A 18 15.83 -15.40 -16.91
N MET A 19 16.69 -14.44 -17.20
CA MET A 19 16.36 -13.33 -18.09
C MET A 19 15.97 -13.85 -19.50
N PRO A 20 14.82 -13.46 -20.07
CA PRO A 20 14.32 -14.04 -21.32
C PRO A 20 15.23 -13.86 -22.57
N SER A 21 16.01 -12.78 -22.64
CA SER A 21 16.92 -12.53 -23.78
C SER A 21 18.02 -11.52 -23.43
N ARG A 22 19.28 -11.76 -23.84
CA ARG A 22 20.43 -10.85 -23.60
C ARG A 22 20.30 -9.44 -24.19
N ASN A 23 19.40 -9.22 -25.14
CA ASN A 23 19.09 -7.89 -25.68
C ASN A 23 17.97 -7.25 -24.84
N PRO A 24 18.11 -6.01 -24.34
CA PRO A 24 17.07 -5.38 -23.54
C PRO A 24 15.74 -5.32 -24.30
N LEU A 25 14.75 -6.04 -23.80
CA LEU A 25 13.39 -6.00 -24.33
C LEU A 25 12.82 -4.59 -24.12
N PRO A 26 12.17 -3.98 -25.14
CA PRO A 26 11.47 -2.73 -24.94
C PRO A 26 10.30 -2.95 -23.98
N LEU A 27 10.36 -2.31 -22.83
CA LEU A 27 9.31 -2.36 -21.80
C LEU A 27 8.30 -1.25 -22.06
N SER A 28 7.05 -1.46 -21.64
CA SER A 28 6.07 -0.37 -21.63
C SER A 28 6.46 0.68 -20.59
N ALA A 29 6.06 1.93 -20.77
CA ALA A 29 6.38 3.01 -19.83
C ALA A 29 6.02 2.70 -18.37
N ALA A 30 4.91 1.99 -18.14
CA ALA A 30 4.50 1.57 -16.81
C ALA A 30 5.42 0.47 -16.22
N GLN A 31 5.95 -0.41 -17.05
CA GLN A 31 6.91 -1.44 -16.64
C GLN A 31 8.28 -0.80 -16.34
N GLU A 32 8.73 0.15 -17.15
CA GLU A 32 9.96 0.90 -16.89
C GLU A 32 9.88 1.71 -15.59
N ALA A 33 8.72 2.29 -15.27
CA ALA A 33 8.53 2.98 -14.00
C ALA A 33 8.71 2.04 -12.79
N GLN A 34 8.25 0.78 -12.89
CA GLN A 34 8.45 -0.22 -11.83
C GLN A 34 9.91 -0.64 -11.70
N VAL A 35 10.61 -0.82 -12.83
CA VAL A 35 12.06 -1.08 -12.83
C VAL A 35 12.81 0.09 -12.19
N ARG A 36 12.44 1.33 -12.50
CA ARG A 36 13.01 2.51 -11.86
C ARG A 36 12.76 2.49 -10.35
N GLU A 37 11.57 2.17 -9.87
CA GLU A 37 11.34 2.10 -8.42
C GLU A 37 12.25 1.06 -7.73
N LEU A 38 12.45 -0.12 -8.33
CA LEU A 38 13.39 -1.13 -7.82
C LEU A 38 14.85 -0.64 -7.86
N TYR A 39 15.25 0.04 -8.93
CA TYR A 39 16.57 0.65 -9.01
C TYR A 39 16.79 1.70 -7.91
N HIS A 40 15.81 2.60 -7.70
CA HIS A 40 15.88 3.61 -6.64
C HIS A 40 15.85 2.97 -5.24
N SER A 41 15.10 1.88 -5.03
CA SER A 41 15.10 1.17 -3.74
C SER A 41 16.46 0.52 -3.45
N ARG A 42 17.11 -0.11 -4.44
CA ARG A 42 18.45 -0.69 -4.32
C ARG A 42 19.52 0.36 -4.02
N VAL A 43 19.54 1.46 -4.77
CA VAL A 43 20.49 2.56 -4.52
C VAL A 43 20.30 3.13 -3.10
N ARG A 44 19.05 3.28 -2.65
CA ARG A 44 18.76 3.69 -1.26
C ARG A 44 19.21 2.65 -0.23
N ALA A 45 19.13 1.36 -0.53
CA ALA A 45 19.61 0.31 0.35
C ALA A 45 21.14 0.35 0.52
N HIS A 46 21.90 0.60 -0.55
CA HIS A 46 23.35 0.78 -0.47
C HIS A 46 23.75 2.01 0.36
N CYS A 47 23.00 3.11 0.22
CA CYS A 47 23.25 4.37 0.93
C CYS A 47 22.43 4.53 2.22
N ALA A 48 22.02 3.42 2.85
CA ALA A 48 21.11 3.45 3.99
C ALA A 48 21.65 4.25 5.19
N GLU A 49 22.95 4.14 5.48
CA GLU A 49 23.58 4.88 6.58
C GLU A 49 23.54 6.40 6.35
N GLU A 50 23.80 6.85 5.13
CA GLU A 50 23.85 8.29 4.83
C GLU A 50 22.46 8.91 4.79
N ILE A 51 21.48 8.13 4.33
CA ILE A 51 20.06 8.48 4.42
C ILE A 51 19.64 8.58 5.89
N ARG A 52 20.10 7.67 6.75
CA ARG A 52 19.80 7.69 8.17
C ARG A 52 20.38 8.94 8.84
N LEU A 53 21.64 9.28 8.59
CA LEU A 53 22.28 10.49 9.14
C LEU A 53 21.58 11.77 8.66
N PHE A 54 21.13 11.80 7.41
CA PHE A 54 20.32 12.90 6.90
C PHE A 54 18.95 12.96 7.60
N ALA A 55 18.29 11.81 7.77
CA ALA A 55 16.99 11.71 8.45
C ALA A 55 17.10 12.19 9.90
N GLU A 56 18.10 11.73 10.66
CA GLU A 56 18.37 12.16 12.04
C GLU A 56 18.55 13.68 12.15
N CYS A 57 19.24 14.30 11.18
CA CYS A 57 19.36 15.76 11.14
C CYS A 57 18.04 16.47 10.80
N ALA A 58 17.22 15.86 9.94
CA ALA A 58 15.95 16.41 9.46
C ALA A 58 14.78 16.20 10.44
N LEU A 59 14.90 15.26 11.38
CA LEU A 59 13.91 15.05 12.44
C LEU A 59 13.71 16.36 13.23
N GLY A 60 12.50 16.90 13.17
CA GLY A 60 12.14 18.16 13.82
C GLY A 60 12.52 19.44 13.07
N ARG A 61 13.03 19.35 11.83
CA ARG A 61 13.44 20.51 11.01
C ARG A 61 12.81 20.45 9.61
N THR A 62 11.49 20.59 9.50
CA THR A 62 10.79 20.49 8.20
C THR A 62 11.17 21.62 7.23
N PHE A 63 11.13 22.88 7.70
CA PHE A 63 11.38 24.04 6.84
C PHE A 63 12.87 24.41 6.72
N THR A 64 13.66 24.19 7.76
CA THR A 64 15.08 24.59 7.81
C THR A 64 16.04 23.47 7.42
N ALA A 65 15.57 22.23 7.18
CA ALA A 65 16.42 21.09 6.80
C ALA A 65 17.34 21.37 5.60
N PRO A 66 16.89 22.00 4.50
CA PRO A 66 17.75 22.23 3.33
C PRO A 66 19.00 23.08 3.64
N PHE A 67 18.89 23.97 4.63
CA PHE A 67 19.99 24.85 5.05
C PHE A 67 20.83 24.23 6.17
N LYS A 68 20.19 23.75 7.24
CA LYS A 68 20.88 23.22 8.43
C LYS A 68 21.49 21.83 8.20
N CYS A 69 20.87 20.99 7.36
CA CYS A 69 21.33 19.63 7.07
C CYS A 69 22.01 19.52 5.69
N ARG A 70 22.50 20.65 5.14
CA ARG A 70 23.11 20.71 3.80
C ARG A 70 24.34 19.80 3.66
N ALA A 71 25.15 19.65 4.71
CA ALA A 71 26.32 18.78 4.69
C ALA A 71 25.92 17.30 4.53
N ARG A 72 25.03 16.81 5.40
CA ARG A 72 24.49 15.43 5.32
C ARG A 72 23.75 15.15 4.02
N ASN A 73 23.02 16.14 3.50
CA ASN A 73 22.35 16.02 2.19
C ASN A 73 23.36 15.85 1.05
N ARG A 74 24.49 16.56 1.07
CA ARG A 74 25.57 16.38 0.08
C ARG A 74 26.19 14.99 0.18
N GLU A 75 26.55 14.54 1.37
CA GLU A 75 27.11 13.20 1.61
C GLU A 75 26.18 12.10 1.07
N MET A 76 24.89 12.17 1.41
CA MET A 76 23.86 11.26 0.91
C MET A 76 23.77 11.27 -0.62
N ASN A 77 23.72 12.46 -1.25
CA ASN A 77 23.65 12.56 -2.71
C ASN A 77 24.91 12.05 -3.39
N THR A 78 26.09 12.29 -2.81
CA THR A 78 27.35 11.76 -3.32
C THR A 78 27.35 10.23 -3.33
N CYS A 79 26.86 9.60 -2.25
CA CYS A 79 26.67 8.14 -2.21
C CYS A 79 25.69 7.67 -3.29
N MET A 80 24.52 8.31 -3.40
CA MET A 80 23.51 7.93 -4.39
C MET A 80 24.04 8.01 -5.82
N VAL A 81 24.79 9.07 -6.15
CA VAL A 81 25.39 9.23 -7.48
C VAL A 81 26.47 8.18 -7.74
N ALA A 82 27.27 7.81 -6.72
CA ALA A 82 28.29 6.78 -6.86
C ALA A 82 27.70 5.39 -7.18
N HIS A 83 26.55 5.06 -6.59
CA HIS A 83 25.83 3.80 -6.86
C HIS A 83 24.85 3.88 -8.02
N ALA A 84 24.64 5.06 -8.60
CA ALA A 84 23.74 5.27 -9.73
C ALA A 84 24.37 4.81 -11.06
N THR A 85 24.74 3.53 -11.15
CA THR A 85 25.43 2.95 -12.30
C THR A 85 24.46 2.24 -13.25
N PRO A 86 24.78 2.17 -14.56
CA PRO A 86 24.01 1.36 -15.51
C PRO A 86 23.93 -0.12 -15.12
N ALA A 87 24.99 -0.66 -14.49
CA ALA A 87 25.00 -2.04 -14.01
C ALA A 87 23.92 -2.31 -12.94
N GLU A 88 23.70 -1.38 -12.01
CA GLU A 88 22.60 -1.50 -11.04
C GLU A 88 21.22 -1.38 -11.70
N GLN A 89 21.10 -0.60 -12.78
CA GLN A 89 19.86 -0.53 -13.54
C GLN A 89 19.55 -1.85 -14.27
N ASP A 90 20.57 -2.50 -14.83
CA ASP A 90 20.42 -3.81 -15.47
C ASP A 90 20.12 -4.91 -14.44
N ALA A 91 20.79 -4.90 -13.28
CA ALA A 91 20.47 -5.82 -12.19
C ALA A 91 19.03 -5.63 -11.67
N ALA A 92 18.55 -4.38 -11.57
CA ALA A 92 17.16 -4.09 -11.22
C ALA A 92 16.17 -4.57 -12.29
N ARG A 93 16.53 -4.49 -13.59
CA ARG A 93 15.74 -5.07 -14.69
C ARG A 93 15.65 -6.59 -14.53
N GLU A 94 16.77 -7.27 -14.29
CA GLU A 94 16.82 -8.71 -14.11
C GLU A 94 15.97 -9.18 -12.92
N GLU A 95 16.07 -8.50 -11.77
CA GLU A 95 15.24 -8.76 -10.59
C GLU A 95 13.75 -8.54 -10.86
N TRP A 96 13.41 -7.48 -11.59
CA TRP A 96 12.04 -7.23 -12.03
C TRP A 96 11.50 -8.37 -12.89
N PHE A 97 12.31 -8.88 -13.84
CA PHE A 97 11.91 -10.04 -14.64
C PHE A 97 11.84 -11.33 -13.83
N ALA A 98 12.76 -11.58 -12.90
CA ALA A 98 12.78 -12.76 -12.04
C ALA A 98 11.50 -12.83 -11.19
N THR A 99 11.03 -11.69 -10.67
CA THR A 99 9.80 -11.59 -9.85
C THR A 99 8.50 -11.58 -10.66
N ARG A 100 8.54 -11.81 -11.99
CA ARG A 100 7.33 -11.79 -12.84
C ARG A 100 6.28 -12.80 -12.39
N LEU A 101 6.67 -14.04 -12.08
CA LEU A 101 5.75 -15.08 -11.61
C LEU A 101 5.14 -14.72 -10.25
N LYS A 102 5.95 -14.18 -9.33
CA LYS A 102 5.48 -13.69 -8.04
C LYS A 102 4.37 -12.66 -8.21
N ARG A 103 4.60 -11.67 -9.07
CA ARG A 103 3.61 -10.61 -9.37
C ARG A 103 2.35 -11.15 -10.06
N GLN A 104 2.45 -12.25 -10.80
CA GLN A 104 1.29 -12.94 -11.35
C GLN A 104 0.49 -13.63 -10.23
N LYS A 105 1.14 -14.43 -9.38
CA LYS A 105 0.52 -15.07 -8.21
C LYS A 105 -0.15 -14.06 -7.27
N GLU A 106 0.50 -12.93 -7.01
CA GLU A 106 -0.06 -11.86 -6.18
C GLU A 106 -1.32 -11.22 -6.80
N ARG A 107 -1.39 -11.11 -8.13
CA ARG A 107 -2.57 -10.62 -8.85
C ARG A 107 -3.72 -11.62 -8.73
N GLU A 108 -3.45 -12.89 -8.99
CA GLU A 108 -4.43 -13.98 -8.88
C GLU A 108 -5.01 -14.04 -7.45
N ALA A 109 -4.14 -14.03 -6.43
CA ALA A 109 -4.56 -14.02 -5.03
C ALA A 109 -5.35 -12.75 -4.65
N ARG A 110 -5.01 -11.59 -5.23
CA ARG A 110 -5.78 -10.35 -5.02
C ARG A 110 -7.16 -10.41 -5.67
N GLU A 111 -7.28 -11.05 -6.83
CA GLU A 111 -8.56 -11.26 -7.50
C GLU A 111 -9.43 -12.27 -6.76
N GLU A 112 -8.85 -13.32 -6.20
CA GLU A 112 -9.56 -14.26 -5.31
C GLU A 112 -10.08 -13.53 -4.08
N ARG A 113 -9.24 -12.76 -3.38
CA ARG A 113 -9.68 -11.93 -2.24
C ARG A 113 -10.76 -10.92 -2.64
N ARG A 114 -10.70 -10.36 -3.85
CA ARG A 114 -11.75 -9.46 -4.36
C ARG A 114 -13.05 -10.22 -4.59
N LYS A 115 -13.01 -11.41 -5.20
CA LYS A 115 -14.19 -12.28 -5.40
C LYS A 115 -14.80 -12.72 -4.07
N GLU A 116 -13.97 -13.05 -3.09
CA GLU A 116 -14.42 -13.36 -1.73
C GLU A 116 -15.05 -12.15 -1.05
N GLN A 117 -14.45 -10.96 -1.16
CA GLN A 117 -15.03 -9.72 -0.66
C GLN A 117 -16.34 -9.38 -1.39
N GLU A 118 -16.44 -9.60 -2.70
CA GLU A 118 -17.66 -9.43 -3.48
C GLU A 118 -18.74 -10.43 -3.07
N ARG A 119 -18.38 -11.70 -2.80
CA ARG A 119 -19.29 -12.73 -2.27
C ARG A 119 -19.77 -12.35 -0.88
N PHE A 120 -18.86 -12.00 0.02
CA PHE A 120 -19.19 -11.53 1.37
C PHE A 120 -20.06 -10.27 1.33
N HIS A 121 -19.71 -9.29 0.50
CA HIS A 121 -20.50 -8.07 0.31
C HIS A 121 -21.89 -8.41 -0.28
N ARG A 122 -21.98 -9.35 -1.22
CA ARG A 122 -23.26 -9.81 -1.77
C ARG A 122 -24.08 -10.60 -0.75
N GLU A 123 -23.48 -11.40 0.11
CA GLU A 123 -24.19 -12.13 1.17
C GLU A 123 -24.64 -11.19 2.29
N TRP A 124 -23.83 -10.18 2.62
CA TRP A 124 -24.08 -9.24 3.71
C TRP A 124 -25.02 -8.08 3.31
N TRP A 125 -24.97 -7.62 2.05
CA TRP A 125 -25.80 -6.52 1.54
C TRP A 125 -26.79 -6.91 0.42
N GLY A 126 -26.67 -8.10 -0.15
CA GLY A 126 -27.48 -8.59 -1.27
C GLY A 126 -28.42 -9.71 -0.88
N LEU A 127 -29.37 -9.42 0.02
CA LEU A 127 -30.58 -10.22 0.14
C LEU A 127 -31.27 -10.32 -1.25
N PRO A 128 -31.82 -11.48 -1.63
CA PRO A 128 -32.71 -11.58 -2.79
C PRO A 128 -33.75 -10.46 -2.79
N ILE A 129 -34.21 -10.00 -3.95
CA ILE A 129 -35.15 -8.87 -4.06
C ILE A 129 -36.37 -9.06 -3.13
N GLU A 130 -36.86 -10.29 -3.02
CA GLU A 130 -37.96 -10.67 -2.11
C GLU A 130 -37.67 -10.40 -0.63
N ASP A 131 -36.44 -10.65 -0.17
CA ASP A 131 -36.02 -10.40 1.21
C ASP A 131 -35.62 -8.94 1.47
N ARG A 132 -35.18 -8.21 0.43
CA ARG A 132 -34.91 -6.76 0.47
C ARG A 132 -36.21 -5.96 0.59
N GLU A 133 -37.25 -6.38 -0.13
CA GLU A 133 -38.59 -5.79 -0.07
C GLU A 133 -39.43 -6.31 1.11
N GLY A 134 -39.07 -7.49 1.62
CA GLY A 134 -39.61 -8.10 2.83
C GLY A 134 -39.22 -7.37 4.13
N GLN A 135 -39.76 -7.84 5.25
CA GLN A 135 -39.57 -7.21 6.57
C GLN A 135 -38.10 -7.09 6.97
N LYS A 136 -37.27 -8.09 6.67
CA LYS A 136 -35.84 -8.12 7.02
C LYS A 136 -35.03 -7.03 6.33
N GLY A 137 -35.25 -6.79 5.03
CA GLY A 137 -34.60 -5.70 4.30
C GLY A 137 -35.03 -4.31 4.79
N ARG A 138 -36.33 -4.14 5.06
CA ARG A 138 -36.87 -2.90 5.67
C ARG A 138 -36.28 -2.64 7.06
N ASP A 139 -36.10 -3.67 7.87
CA ASP A 139 -35.53 -3.56 9.21
C ASP A 139 -34.05 -3.16 9.19
N ILE A 140 -33.27 -3.66 8.23
CA ILE A 140 -31.85 -3.27 8.06
C ILE A 140 -31.74 -1.81 7.60
N ILE A 141 -32.58 -1.35 6.67
CA ILE A 141 -32.65 0.06 6.23
C ILE A 141 -33.02 0.97 7.43
N LYS A 142 -34.02 0.57 8.21
CA LYS A 142 -34.47 1.30 9.41
C LYS A 142 -33.43 1.31 10.54
N LYS A 143 -32.53 0.32 10.59
CA LYS A 143 -31.38 0.26 11.52
C LYS A 143 -30.18 1.07 11.02
N ALA A 144 -29.96 1.12 9.70
CA ALA A 144 -28.91 1.94 9.09
C ALA A 144 -29.18 3.45 9.29
N GLU A 145 -30.45 3.88 9.25
CA GLU A 145 -30.88 5.24 9.63
C GLU A 145 -30.55 5.61 11.10
N ARG A 146 -30.25 4.62 11.96
CA ARG A 146 -30.01 4.81 13.40
C ARG A 146 -28.55 5.13 13.76
N VAL A 147 -27.59 4.99 12.84
CA VAL A 147 -26.18 5.32 13.11
C VAL A 147 -25.97 6.82 12.90
N GLY A 148 -26.21 7.63 13.94
CA GLY A 148 -25.97 9.08 13.89
C GLY A 148 -26.83 9.98 14.77
N GLY A 149 -27.88 9.46 15.43
CA GLY A 149 -28.59 10.19 16.49
C GLY A 149 -30.08 10.42 16.22
N PHE A 150 -30.85 10.07 17.26
CA PHE A 150 -32.29 10.20 17.48
C PHE A 150 -33.26 9.33 16.63
N PRO A 151 -34.23 8.65 17.27
CA PRO A 151 -35.28 7.90 16.56
C PRO A 151 -36.22 8.85 15.80
N ARG A 152 -36.66 8.48 14.59
CA ARG A 152 -37.79 9.18 13.93
C ARG A 152 -39.01 9.10 14.87
N ARG A 153 -39.55 10.26 15.23
CA ARG A 153 -40.80 10.38 16.00
C ARG A 153 -41.94 9.87 15.11
N ASP A 154 -42.71 8.89 15.59
CA ASP A 154 -43.90 8.42 14.87
C ASP A 154 -44.86 9.60 14.62
N GLU A 155 -45.29 9.76 13.37
CA GLU A 155 -46.29 10.76 12.97
C GLU A 155 -47.62 10.45 13.69
N GLY A 156 -47.84 11.09 14.83
CA GLY A 156 -49.07 10.93 15.60
C GLY A 156 -48.97 11.23 17.10
N GLN A 157 -47.77 11.36 17.70
CA GLN A 157 -47.67 11.67 19.13
C GLN A 157 -47.42 13.16 19.41
N PRO A 158 -48.31 13.82 20.18
CA PRO A 158 -48.10 15.20 20.61
C PRO A 158 -46.96 15.28 21.63
N SER A 159 -46.10 16.27 21.43
CA SER A 159 -44.90 16.54 22.22
C SER A 159 -45.24 16.78 23.68
N LYS A 160 -44.88 15.85 24.57
CA LYS A 160 -44.95 16.01 26.04
C LYS A 160 -43.76 16.82 26.56
N ASP A 161 -43.46 17.97 25.97
CA ASP A 161 -42.47 18.90 26.52
C ASP A 161 -42.83 20.33 26.10
N ARG A 162 -43.92 20.79 26.68
CA ARG A 162 -44.10 22.20 27.05
C ARG A 162 -44.52 22.13 28.49
N HIS A 163 -43.65 22.47 29.43
CA HIS A 163 -43.91 23.29 30.60
C HIS A 163 -42.58 23.49 31.35
N ARG A 164 -42.24 24.79 31.47
CA ARG A 164 -41.23 25.43 32.32
C ARG A 164 -39.83 25.64 31.74
#